data_AF-A0A7Y6PS96-F1
#
_entry.id   AF-A0A7Y6PS96-F1
#
_cell.length_a   1.000
_cell.length_b   1.000
_cell.length_c   1.000
_cell.angle_alpha   90.00
_cell.angle_beta   90.00
_cell.angle_gamma   90.00
#
_symmetry.space_group_name_H-M   'P 1'
#
loop_
_entity.id
_entity.type
_entity.pdbx_description
1 polymer ?
#
loop_
_entity_poly.entity_id
_entity_poly.type
_entity_poly.pdbx_seq_one_letter_code
_entity_poly.pdbx_strand_id
1 'polypeptide(L)'
;MRRAFLILALASVAQPAFAQEAAPTKVEGEYGGVQPGEKPAAPSKKPKKLPKKGTLSWIGFETKDGGSQVFLQSVAPFEVSQHVENGTLVVNLSGVSRLGQNTWRPIDTRFFDTSLSRIVAKKKGKGIEVRIAFKDAKDAAQGTLRTATEADGMYYAYLSFAGGAPATQAAEPAE
;
A
#
# COMPACT_ATOMS: atom_id res chain seq x y z
N MET A 1 34.38 -74.69 -3.60
CA MET A 1 34.13 -75.39 -2.32
C MET A 1 33.92 -74.36 -1.22
N ARG A 2 32.93 -74.59 -0.34
CA ARG A 2 32.79 -74.08 1.05
C ARG A 2 32.42 -72.59 1.21
N ARG A 3 31.14 -72.32 1.53
CA ARG A 3 30.56 -72.07 2.89
C ARG A 3 30.83 -70.62 3.33
N ALA A 4 29.86 -69.71 3.17
CA ALA A 4 28.83 -69.37 4.17
C ALA A 4 29.42 -68.87 5.49
N PHE A 5 29.23 -67.58 5.81
CA PHE A 5 28.91 -67.13 7.17
C PHE A 5 28.23 -65.76 7.18
N LEU A 6 27.02 -65.81 7.73
CA LEU A 6 26.14 -64.80 8.27
C LEU A 6 26.87 -63.86 9.25
N ILE A 7 26.66 -62.52 9.19
CA ILE A 7 26.43 -61.65 10.37
C ILE A 7 25.53 -60.48 9.93
N LEU A 8 24.27 -60.55 10.34
CA LEU A 8 23.28 -59.48 10.24
C LEU A 8 23.45 -58.57 11.46
N ALA A 9 24.00 -57.37 11.28
CA ALA A 9 24.11 -56.39 12.36
C ALA A 9 22.77 -55.63 12.49
N LEU A 10 21.99 -55.96 13.53
CA LEU A 10 20.87 -55.13 13.96
C LEU A 10 21.41 -53.84 14.57
N ALA A 11 21.34 -52.74 13.83
CA ALA A 11 21.47 -51.40 14.39
C ALA A 11 20.15 -51.01 15.06
N SER A 12 20.09 -51.08 16.40
CA SER A 12 19.01 -50.49 17.19
C SER A 12 19.20 -48.97 17.22
N VAL A 13 18.57 -48.25 16.30
CA VAL A 13 18.44 -46.79 16.38
C VAL A 13 17.27 -46.48 17.30
N ALA A 14 17.57 -46.06 18.53
CA ALA A 14 16.60 -45.47 19.43
C ALA A 14 16.06 -44.17 18.79
N GLN A 15 14.81 -44.19 18.36
CA GLN A 15 14.11 -42.99 17.91
C GLN A 15 13.70 -42.18 19.17
N PRO A 16 14.06 -40.89 19.28
CA PRO A 16 13.39 -40.02 20.24
C PRO A 16 11.93 -39.88 19.83
N ALA A 17 11.04 -40.20 20.75
CA ALA A 17 9.61 -39.97 20.64
C ALA A 17 9.37 -38.47 20.38
N PHE A 18 9.02 -38.12 19.15
CA PHE A 18 8.39 -36.84 18.87
C PHE A 18 7.01 -36.90 19.50
N ALA A 19 6.91 -36.33 20.71
CA ALA A 19 5.64 -35.88 21.25
C ALA A 19 5.07 -34.86 20.26
N GLN A 20 4.18 -35.34 19.41
CA GLN A 20 3.41 -34.53 18.49
C GLN A 20 2.34 -33.85 19.32
N GLU A 21 2.71 -32.71 19.92
CA GLU A 21 1.79 -31.82 20.59
C GLU A 21 0.73 -31.40 19.56
N ALA A 22 -0.49 -31.90 19.76
CA ALA A 22 -1.62 -31.65 18.90
C ALA A 22 -1.85 -30.14 18.82
N ALA A 23 -1.61 -29.56 17.64
CA ALA A 23 -2.06 -28.22 17.35
C ALA A 23 -3.58 -28.17 17.63
N PRO A 24 -4.08 -27.19 18.40
CA PRO A 24 -5.50 -27.09 18.65
C PRO A 24 -6.22 -26.87 17.32
N THR A 25 -7.05 -27.84 16.94
CA THR A 25 -8.01 -27.73 15.85
C THR A 25 -8.88 -26.52 16.10
N LYS A 26 -8.71 -25.47 15.28
CA LYS A 26 -9.69 -24.38 15.21
C LYS A 26 -11.02 -24.99 14.79
N VAL A 27 -12.02 -24.85 15.66
CA VAL A 27 -13.38 -25.33 15.40
C VAL A 27 -13.95 -24.48 14.27
N GLU A 28 -14.32 -25.13 13.16
CA GLU A 28 -15.03 -24.47 12.07
C GLU A 28 -16.34 -23.88 12.61
N GLY A 29 -16.49 -22.56 12.55
CA GLY A 29 -17.62 -21.83 13.13
C GLY A 29 -17.22 -20.68 14.07
N GLU A 30 -15.95 -20.60 14.48
CA GLU A 30 -15.44 -19.44 15.23
C GLU A 30 -15.30 -18.21 14.30
N TYR A 31 -16.33 -17.37 14.32
CA TYR A 31 -16.37 -16.09 13.62
C TYR A 31 -15.33 -15.14 14.22
N GLY A 32 -14.19 -14.96 13.54
CA GLY A 32 -13.11 -14.03 13.95
C GLY A 32 -13.42 -12.54 13.72
N GLY A 33 -14.69 -12.15 13.73
CA GLY A 33 -15.10 -10.76 13.55
C GLY A 33 -14.92 -9.93 14.82
N VAL A 34 -15.07 -8.61 14.66
CA VAL A 34 -15.03 -7.63 15.75
C VAL A 34 -16.32 -7.70 16.57
N GLN A 35 -16.21 -8.10 17.84
CA GLN A 35 -17.30 -7.96 18.81
C GLN A 35 -17.36 -6.52 19.33
N PRO A 36 -18.50 -5.81 19.20
CA PRO A 36 -18.68 -4.51 19.81
C PRO A 36 -18.62 -4.63 21.34
N GLY A 37 -17.70 -3.91 21.97
CA GLY A 37 -17.54 -3.88 23.44
C GLY A 37 -16.33 -4.62 23.99
N GLU A 38 -15.71 -5.51 23.21
CA GLU A 38 -14.42 -6.10 23.58
C GLU A 38 -13.27 -5.35 22.92
N LYS A 39 -12.35 -4.87 23.76
CA LYS A 39 -11.10 -4.24 23.30
C LYS A 39 -10.29 -5.34 22.63
N PRO A 40 -9.99 -5.27 21.31
CA PRO A 40 -9.25 -6.31 20.63
C PRO A 40 -7.95 -6.57 21.39
N ALA A 41 -7.67 -7.83 21.71
CA ALA A 41 -6.37 -8.23 22.25
C ALA A 41 -5.29 -7.65 21.32
N ALA A 42 -4.43 -6.80 21.88
CA ALA A 42 -3.47 -6.04 21.10
C ALA A 42 -2.70 -7.01 20.18
N PRO A 43 -2.72 -6.79 18.85
CA PRO A 43 -2.06 -7.71 17.94
C PRO A 43 -0.61 -7.85 18.39
N SER A 44 -0.17 -9.10 18.57
CA SER A 44 1.20 -9.44 18.96
C SER A 44 2.17 -8.56 18.18
N LYS A 45 2.97 -7.76 18.91
CA LYS A 45 3.94 -6.78 18.40
C LYS A 45 5.03 -7.49 17.58
N LYS A 46 4.70 -8.06 16.42
CA LYS A 46 5.71 -8.30 15.40
C LYS A 46 6.15 -6.90 14.95
N PRO A 47 7.43 -6.53 15.08
CA PRO A 47 7.88 -5.23 14.64
C PRO A 47 7.51 -5.07 13.17
N LYS A 48 6.64 -4.09 12.88
CA LYS A 48 6.18 -3.81 11.53
C LYS A 48 7.43 -3.40 10.76
N LYS A 49 7.98 -4.33 9.95
CA LYS A 49 9.19 -4.08 9.19
C LYS A 49 8.94 -2.85 8.33
N LEU A 50 9.64 -1.76 8.62
CA LEU A 50 9.60 -0.55 7.81
C LEU A 50 9.91 -0.94 6.35
N PRO A 51 9.19 -0.36 5.37
CA PRO A 51 9.50 -0.61 3.97
C PRO A 51 10.97 -0.28 3.69
N LYS A 52 11.58 -1.01 2.76
CA LYS A 52 12.98 -0.74 2.38
C LYS A 52 13.10 0.71 1.89
N LYS A 53 14.23 1.37 2.19
CA LYS A 53 14.52 2.72 1.67
C LYS A 53 14.29 2.79 0.15
N GLY A 54 13.75 3.90 -0.33
CA GLY A 54 13.38 4.10 -1.74
C GLY A 54 12.12 3.35 -2.18
N THR A 55 11.19 3.09 -1.25
CA THR A 55 9.87 2.49 -1.53
C THR A 55 8.77 3.52 -1.36
N LEU A 56 7.89 3.65 -2.37
CA LEU A 56 6.66 4.41 -2.29
C LEU A 56 5.66 3.60 -1.48
N SER A 57 5.50 3.96 -0.21
CA SER A 57 4.72 3.20 0.77
C SER A 57 3.22 3.34 0.54
N TRP A 58 2.77 4.53 0.13
CA TRP A 58 1.36 4.84 -0.03
C TRP A 58 1.11 5.86 -1.13
N ILE A 59 -0.06 5.73 -1.77
CA ILE A 59 -0.65 6.72 -2.66
C ILE A 59 -2.06 6.91 -2.15
N GLY A 60 -2.43 8.15 -1.86
CA GLY A 60 -3.78 8.48 -1.43
C GLY A 60 -4.39 9.58 -2.29
N PHE A 61 -5.71 9.64 -2.21
CA PHE A 61 -6.55 10.63 -2.85
C PHE A 61 -7.56 11.11 -1.80
N GLU A 62 -7.76 12.41 -1.76
CA GLU A 62 -8.72 13.08 -0.89
C GLU A 62 -9.43 14.18 -1.68
N THR A 63 -10.73 14.37 -1.44
CA THR A 63 -11.48 15.53 -1.92
C THR A 63 -11.31 16.68 -0.93
N LYS A 64 -10.81 17.84 -1.36
CA LYS A 64 -10.50 18.96 -0.47
C LYS A 64 -10.96 20.28 -1.06
N ASP A 65 -11.78 21.02 -0.32
CA ASP A 65 -12.26 22.37 -0.68
C ASP A 65 -12.89 22.44 -2.09
N GLY A 66 -13.67 21.41 -2.45
CA GLY A 66 -14.26 21.26 -3.79
C GLY A 66 -13.28 20.77 -4.87
N GLY A 67 -11.99 20.69 -4.56
CA GLY A 67 -10.94 20.12 -5.39
C GLY A 67 -10.53 18.70 -5.00
N SER A 68 -9.34 18.33 -5.44
CA SER A 68 -8.74 17.05 -5.08
C SER A 68 -7.29 17.21 -4.66
N GLN A 69 -6.85 16.33 -3.78
CA GLN A 69 -5.47 16.23 -3.37
C GLN A 69 -5.00 14.79 -3.53
N VAL A 70 -3.91 14.61 -4.27
CA VAL A 70 -3.20 13.34 -4.35
C VAL A 70 -1.97 13.45 -3.46
N PHE A 71 -1.77 12.49 -2.57
CA PHE A 71 -0.59 12.44 -1.72
C PHE A 71 0.22 11.17 -1.92
N LEU A 72 1.54 11.32 -1.90
CA LEU A 72 2.52 10.29 -2.14
C LEU A 72 3.40 10.18 -0.90
N GLN A 73 3.49 8.99 -0.33
CA GLN A 73 4.25 8.75 0.90
C GLN A 73 5.45 7.83 0.62
N SER A 74 6.61 8.17 1.19
CA SER A 74 7.83 7.39 1.12
C SER A 74 8.57 7.36 2.45
N VAL A 75 9.31 6.28 2.71
CA VAL A 75 10.20 6.13 3.88
C VAL A 75 11.50 6.93 3.71
N ALA A 76 11.82 7.32 2.48
CA ALA A 76 13.04 8.05 2.14
C ALA A 76 12.69 9.34 1.38
N PRO A 77 13.52 10.39 1.48
CA PRO A 77 13.33 11.61 0.72
C PRO A 77 13.32 11.31 -0.78
N PHE A 78 12.48 12.03 -1.50
CA PHE A 78 12.32 11.89 -2.93
C PHE A 78 12.00 13.23 -3.57
N GLU A 79 12.29 13.32 -4.85
CA GLU A 79 12.02 14.49 -5.67
C GLU A 79 10.85 14.20 -6.60
N VAL A 80 10.11 15.27 -6.92
CA VAL A 80 8.89 15.19 -7.72
C VAL A 80 9.04 16.13 -8.91
N SER A 81 8.88 15.60 -10.11
CA SER A 81 8.75 16.40 -11.33
C SER A 81 7.42 16.10 -12.01
N GLN A 82 6.80 17.13 -12.57
CA GLN A 82 5.47 17.07 -13.16
C GLN A 82 5.53 17.52 -14.61
N HIS A 83 4.81 16.83 -15.49
CA HIS A 83 4.56 17.27 -16.85
C HIS A 83 3.24 16.71 -17.35
N VAL A 84 2.55 17.44 -18.22
CA VAL A 84 1.32 16.96 -18.85
C VAL A 84 1.68 16.34 -20.19
N GLU A 85 1.21 15.12 -20.43
CA GLU A 85 1.43 14.36 -21.65
C GLU A 85 0.08 13.74 -22.06
N ASN A 86 -0.40 14.05 -23.27
CA ASN A 86 -1.63 13.47 -23.83
C ASN A 86 -2.87 13.58 -22.90
N GLY A 87 -3.09 14.73 -22.26
CA GLY A 87 -4.22 14.93 -21.33
C GLY A 87 -4.10 14.17 -20.00
N THR A 88 -2.91 13.66 -19.69
CA THR A 88 -2.60 12.97 -18.44
C THR A 88 -1.47 13.72 -17.74
N LEU A 89 -1.59 13.98 -16.45
CA LEU A 89 -0.48 14.47 -15.66
C LEU A 89 0.44 13.30 -15.31
N VAL A 90 1.69 13.40 -15.74
CA VAL A 90 2.74 12.43 -15.46
C VAL A 90 3.67 13.01 -14.41
N VAL A 91 3.72 12.34 -13.27
CA VAL A 91 4.54 12.70 -12.12
C VAL A 91 5.69 11.71 -12.02
N ASN A 92 6.91 12.15 -12.22
CA ASN A 92 8.09 11.31 -12.01
C ASN A 92 8.65 11.50 -10.61
N LEU A 93 8.93 10.39 -9.95
CA LEU A 93 9.51 10.33 -8.61
C LEU A 93 10.96 9.83 -8.72
N SER A 94 11.92 10.70 -8.41
CA SER A 94 13.34 10.35 -8.26
C SER A 94 13.67 10.05 -6.81
N GLY A 95 14.56 9.09 -6.55
CA GLY A 95 14.86 8.59 -5.20
C GLY A 95 13.98 7.45 -4.72
N VAL A 96 12.90 7.14 -5.46
CA VAL A 96 12.01 6.00 -5.19
C VAL A 96 11.99 5.05 -6.38
N SER A 97 12.28 3.77 -6.16
CA SER A 97 12.42 2.77 -7.23
C SER A 97 11.56 1.52 -7.02
N ARG A 98 10.85 1.46 -5.90
CA ARG A 98 10.01 0.33 -5.50
C ARG A 98 8.61 0.79 -5.15
N LEU A 99 7.61 0.08 -5.67
CA LEU A 99 6.22 0.24 -5.23
C LEU A 99 5.99 -0.64 -4.01
N GLY A 100 5.37 -0.07 -2.97
CA GLY A 100 4.78 -0.83 -1.88
C GLY A 100 3.64 -1.73 -2.36
N GLN A 101 3.27 -2.69 -1.52
CA GLN A 101 2.28 -3.71 -1.85
C GLN A 101 0.87 -3.15 -2.11
N ASN A 102 0.58 -1.90 -1.74
CA ASN A 102 -0.70 -1.27 -2.07
C ASN A 102 -0.62 -0.28 -3.24
N THR A 103 0.58 0.19 -3.59
CA THR A 103 0.75 1.33 -4.52
C THR A 103 0.72 0.96 -6.00
N TRP A 104 0.68 -0.34 -6.33
CA TRP A 104 0.48 -0.83 -7.69
C TRP A 104 -0.99 -0.83 -8.13
N ARG A 105 -1.93 -0.73 -7.19
CA ARG A 105 -3.36 -0.74 -7.50
C ARG A 105 -3.77 0.64 -8.03
N PRO A 106 -4.54 0.70 -9.13
CA PRO A 106 -5.08 1.96 -9.61
C PRO A 106 -6.14 2.47 -8.63
N ILE A 107 -6.16 3.78 -8.39
CA ILE A 107 -7.22 4.46 -7.65
C ILE A 107 -8.21 5.00 -8.68
N ASP A 108 -9.47 4.59 -8.57
CA ASP A 108 -10.55 5.06 -9.43
C ASP A 108 -11.26 6.23 -8.76
N THR A 109 -11.15 7.42 -9.34
CA THR A 109 -11.71 8.64 -8.78
C THR A 109 -12.90 9.17 -9.58
N ARG A 110 -13.38 8.41 -10.58
CA ARG A 110 -14.46 8.84 -11.50
C ARG A 110 -15.77 9.18 -10.80
N PHE A 111 -16.03 8.53 -9.67
CA PHE A 111 -17.26 8.69 -8.89
C PHE A 111 -17.23 9.87 -7.91
N PHE A 112 -16.10 10.56 -7.78
CA PHE A 112 -15.96 11.75 -6.96
C PHE A 112 -16.19 12.99 -7.81
N ASP A 113 -16.73 14.04 -7.21
CA ASP A 113 -16.94 15.33 -7.86
C ASP A 113 -15.62 16.11 -7.94
N THR A 114 -14.70 15.59 -8.77
CA THR A 114 -13.37 16.13 -9.01
C THR A 114 -13.02 16.01 -10.49
N SER A 115 -11.98 16.72 -10.93
CA SER A 115 -11.46 16.67 -12.30
C SER A 115 -10.68 15.39 -12.62
N LEU A 116 -10.33 14.58 -11.61
CA LEU A 116 -9.52 13.38 -11.78
C LEU A 116 -10.39 12.15 -12.05
N SER A 117 -9.97 11.31 -12.98
CA SER A 117 -10.64 10.03 -13.28
C SER A 117 -9.89 8.83 -12.70
N ARG A 118 -8.56 8.83 -12.73
CA ARG A 118 -7.78 7.66 -12.29
C ARG A 118 -6.34 8.03 -11.93
N ILE A 119 -5.78 7.35 -10.94
CA ILE A 119 -4.38 7.48 -10.52
C ILE A 119 -3.72 6.10 -10.61
N VAL A 120 -2.59 6.00 -11.31
CA VAL A 120 -1.84 4.75 -11.47
C VAL A 120 -0.35 5.00 -11.27
N ALA A 121 0.30 4.22 -10.41
CA ALA A 121 1.75 4.24 -10.33
C ALA A 121 2.37 3.02 -11.02
N LYS A 122 3.44 3.26 -11.77
CA LYS A 122 4.22 2.25 -12.48
C LYS A 122 5.69 2.51 -12.28
N LYS A 123 6.48 1.43 -12.29
CA LYS A 123 7.94 1.56 -12.31
C LYS A 123 8.39 1.98 -13.70
N LYS A 124 9.26 2.98 -13.79
CA LYS A 124 9.84 3.46 -15.06
C LYS A 124 11.35 3.63 -14.90
N GLY A 125 12.11 2.74 -15.54
CA GLY A 125 13.57 2.70 -15.39
C GLY A 125 14.00 2.55 -13.93
N LYS A 126 14.74 3.56 -13.43
CA LYS A 126 15.22 3.63 -12.05
C LYS A 126 14.27 4.36 -11.09
N GLY A 127 13.18 4.94 -11.59
CA GLY A 127 12.21 5.71 -10.81
C GLY A 127 10.81 5.12 -10.82
N ILE A 128 9.87 5.88 -10.27
CA ILE A 128 8.43 5.60 -10.33
C ILE A 128 7.76 6.73 -11.09
N GLU A 129 6.82 6.36 -11.95
CA GLU A 129 5.96 7.27 -12.67
C GLU A 129 4.53 7.10 -12.16
N VAL A 130 3.92 8.19 -11.70
CA VAL A 130 2.51 8.25 -11.32
C VAL A 130 1.77 8.99 -12.42
N ARG A 131 0.84 8.30 -13.06
CA ARG A 131 -0.03 8.84 -14.11
C ARG A 131 -1.39 9.16 -13.52
N ILE A 132 -1.75 10.43 -13.59
CA ILE A 132 -3.02 10.98 -13.10
C ILE A 132 -3.83 11.37 -14.34
N ALA A 133 -4.85 10.59 -14.61
CA ALA A 133 -5.78 10.83 -15.70
C ALA A 133 -6.88 11.79 -15.23
N PHE A 134 -7.24 12.73 -16.09
CA PHE A 134 -8.37 13.63 -15.89
C PHE A 134 -9.64 13.01 -16.48
N LYS A 135 -10.81 13.47 -16.05
CA LYS A 135 -12.08 13.12 -16.70
C LYS A 135 -12.13 13.74 -18.09
N ASP A 136 -11.76 15.01 -18.16
CA ASP A 136 -11.62 15.76 -19.40
C ASP A 136 -10.15 16.09 -19.66
N ALA A 137 -9.62 15.64 -20.80
CA ALA A 137 -8.22 15.85 -21.17
C ALA A 137 -7.83 17.34 -21.29
N LYS A 138 -8.80 18.23 -21.46
CA LYS A 138 -8.62 19.69 -21.53
C LYS A 138 -8.31 20.30 -20.16
N ASP A 139 -8.74 19.65 -19.09
CA ASP A 139 -8.52 20.09 -17.71
C ASP A 139 -7.18 19.59 -17.17
N ALA A 140 -6.41 18.86 -18.00
CA ALA A 140 -5.12 18.33 -17.63
C ALA A 140 -4.12 19.47 -17.36
N ALA A 141 -3.82 19.66 -16.08
CA ALA A 141 -2.91 20.67 -15.59
C ALA A 141 -1.95 20.07 -14.55
N GLN A 142 -0.85 20.80 -14.29
CA GLN A 142 0.01 20.48 -13.16
C GLN A 142 -0.69 20.83 -11.85
N GLY A 143 -0.50 19.98 -10.83
CA GLY A 143 -1.01 20.25 -9.49
C GLY A 143 -0.07 21.17 -8.72
N THR A 144 -0.62 21.92 -7.76
CA THR A 144 0.20 22.66 -6.80
C THR A 144 0.94 21.65 -5.91
N LEU A 145 2.26 21.60 -6.04
CA LEU A 145 3.12 20.68 -5.29
C LEU A 145 3.50 21.27 -3.94
N ARG A 146 3.30 20.49 -2.89
CA ARG A 146 3.85 20.72 -1.55
C ARG A 146 4.55 19.46 -1.08
N THR A 147 5.80 19.58 -0.66
CA THR A 147 6.53 18.48 0.00
C THR A 147 6.64 18.76 1.49
N ALA A 148 6.51 17.74 2.33
CA ALA A 148 6.67 17.86 3.77
C ALA A 148 7.27 16.58 4.35
N THR A 149 7.98 16.73 5.47
CA THR A 149 8.31 15.61 6.37
C THR A 149 7.37 15.74 7.56
N GLU A 150 6.49 14.78 7.75
CA GLU A 150 5.50 14.83 8.83
C GLU A 150 6.09 14.28 10.13
N ALA A 151 5.37 14.46 11.24
CA ALA A 151 5.81 14.03 12.58
C ALA A 151 6.02 12.51 12.72
N ASP A 152 5.51 11.72 11.76
CA ASP A 152 5.72 10.27 11.66
C ASP A 152 7.12 9.91 11.09
N GLY A 153 7.92 10.90 10.70
CA GLY A 153 9.23 10.72 10.09
C GLY A 153 9.19 10.26 8.63
N MET A 154 8.01 10.30 8.00
CA MET A 154 7.81 9.92 6.61
C MET A 154 7.84 11.16 5.71
N TYR A 155 8.17 10.94 4.44
CA TYR A 155 8.24 11.98 3.42
C TYR A 155 6.98 11.96 2.60
N TYR A 156 6.36 13.13 2.44
CA TYR A 156 5.12 13.32 1.72
C TYR A 156 5.30 14.32 0.58
N ALA A 157 4.64 14.04 -0.54
CA ALA A 157 4.38 15.00 -1.58
C ALA A 157 2.87 15.08 -1.82
N TYR A 158 2.31 16.27 -1.71
CA TYR A 158 0.93 16.61 -1.92
C TYR A 158 0.79 17.35 -3.24
N LEU A 159 -0.12 16.89 -4.08
CA LEU A 159 -0.50 17.50 -5.35
C LEU A 159 -1.95 17.94 -5.24
N SER A 160 -2.18 19.24 -5.15
CA SER A 160 -3.52 19.81 -5.09
C SER A 160 -4.00 20.24 -6.47
N PHE A 161 -5.24 19.92 -6.78
CA PHE A 161 -5.95 20.30 -8.00
C PHE A 161 -7.21 21.06 -7.64
N ALA A 162 -7.42 22.20 -8.28
CA ALA A 162 -8.63 22.97 -8.10
C ALA A 162 -9.87 22.16 -8.57
N GLY A 163 -10.98 22.39 -7.87
CA GLY A 163 -12.26 21.75 -8.13
C GLY A 163 -12.91 22.17 -9.44
N GLY A 164 -13.31 21.16 -10.21
CA GLY A 164 -14.41 21.30 -11.17
C GLY A 164 -15.71 21.08 -10.41
N ALA A 165 -16.54 22.13 -10.37
CA ALA A 165 -17.81 22.27 -9.64
C ALA A 165 -17.73 22.07 -8.10
N PRO A 166 -18.34 22.97 -7.30
CA PRO A 166 -18.38 22.79 -5.86
C PRO A 166 -19.30 21.62 -5.53
N ALA A 167 -18.73 20.54 -4.99
CA ALA A 167 -19.50 19.55 -4.27
C ALA A 167 -20.28 20.27 -3.16
N THR A 168 -21.61 20.31 -3.30
CA THR A 168 -22.51 20.74 -2.24
C THR A 168 -22.15 19.94 -0.99
N GLN A 169 -21.51 20.60 -0.03
CA GLN A 169 -21.31 20.04 1.30
C GLN A 169 -22.70 19.63 1.79
N ALA A 170 -22.91 18.32 1.95
CA ALA A 170 -24.06 17.81 2.67
C ALA A 170 -23.93 18.36 4.09
N ALA A 171 -24.68 19.40 4.38
CA ALA A 171 -24.82 19.94 5.71
C ALA A 171 -25.29 18.80 6.63
N GLU A 172 -24.45 18.44 7.56
CA GLU A 172 -24.79 17.59 8.69
C GLU A 172 -25.98 18.25 9.41
N PRO A 173 -27.13 17.56 9.58
CA PRO A 173 -28.21 18.12 10.37
C PRO A 173 -27.73 18.16 11.82
N ALA A 174 -27.69 19.36 12.39
CA ALA A 174 -27.57 19.52 13.83
C ALA A 174 -28.85 18.94 14.46
N GLU A 175 -28.70 17.90 15.29
CA GLU A 175 -29.71 17.47 16.25
C GLU A 175 -29.35 17.99 17.64
#